data_AF-A0AAV0XU65-F1
#
_entry.id   AF-A0AAV0XU65-F1
#
_cell.length_a   1.000
_cell.length_b   1.000
_cell.length_c   1.000
_cell.angle_alpha   90.00
_cell.angle_beta   90.00
_cell.angle_gamma   90.00
#
_symmetry.space_group_name_H-M   'P 1'
#
loop_
_entity.id
_entity.type
_entity.pdbx_description
1 polymer ?
#
loop_
_entity_poly.entity_id
_entity_poly.type
_entity_poly.pdbx_seq_one_letter_code
_entity_poly.pdbx_strand_id
1 'polypeptide(L)'
;METQISNVEDGTNPTDFAQHMAYTEIGAEGAIGFYSENSDNLSLDQLQASKDDTNMIWSLPIMSNDETLELWNILKSWNLGCVYQTCIDQLIDTDALKYMKSKHIGLLLTNYPLGIHIKFEKHLEDYQKNQEQQHDVSLLKSKIIAETPVQNLTLTSTKPSEIGFDLNEILIKSTQGAMIIDYYYKQKKLNESSRSLLVEIIINDLIKKNRTMTIDLANSISNAIVKSFPTEIKDVYFLKDFSCKAPKGKVYAKYFNTMKRLKDVGLKSTNKIFENKNILSRSEDKLDCYLNEIESESIELTATLINDGDLSWTEIETIWKQTVNYRLQFIKENNTSSIFKKWIHYTKPLGYKLIEIDFCRMYSKFKNLSVKFGDKSSTLLNIFDDRIKDSGSKTLLQQLKESNNLCDNGKHLTMLYLLHSLFIPTSRKMTLDENGKKSMIKYSIRDSQNTFILVAPAAVELDTIMDKLKNQSNSIQPCILVVGSLLYPKQVLVYFDDVKYKLITVLKAIDVCFKIFHVFNLEYPLECRDVWLFLQVYFYEICTKYDKSCSLVKQICSELDSK
;
A
#
# COMPACT_ATOMS: atom_id res chain seq x y z
N MET A 1 35.38 11.55 -69.60
CA MET A 1 36.51 11.48 -68.66
C MET A 1 35.93 11.06 -67.32
N GLU A 2 35.57 9.80 -67.07
CA GLU A 2 36.24 8.52 -67.40
C GLU A 2 37.42 8.24 -66.44
N THR A 3 37.26 7.15 -65.67
CA THR A 3 38.25 6.15 -65.16
C THR A 3 39.41 6.61 -64.25
N GLN A 4 40.01 5.78 -63.36
CA GLN A 4 39.94 4.33 -63.04
C GLN A 4 40.21 4.14 -61.51
N ILE A 5 39.54 3.25 -60.78
CA ILE A 5 39.98 1.89 -60.35
C ILE A 5 41.40 1.80 -59.74
N SER A 6 41.48 1.37 -58.47
CA SER A 6 42.55 0.51 -57.95
C SER A 6 42.08 -0.28 -56.70
N ASN A 7 42.00 -1.61 -56.81
CA ASN A 7 41.88 -2.53 -55.67
C ASN A 7 43.28 -2.86 -55.13
N VAL A 8 43.43 -2.99 -53.81
CA VAL A 8 44.38 -3.92 -53.17
C VAL A 8 43.72 -4.46 -51.90
N GLU A 9 43.76 -5.77 -51.71
CA GLU A 9 43.35 -6.47 -50.50
C GLU A 9 44.47 -6.37 -49.44
N ASP A 10 44.14 -6.24 -48.16
CA ASP A 10 44.66 -7.21 -47.18
C ASP A 10 43.86 -7.20 -45.87
N GLY A 11 43.95 -8.30 -45.12
CA GLY A 11 43.12 -8.57 -43.95
C GLY A 11 43.81 -8.41 -42.59
N THR A 12 43.25 -9.13 -41.60
CA THR A 12 43.70 -9.31 -40.20
C THR A 12 43.37 -8.20 -39.19
N ASN A 13 42.45 -8.56 -38.28
CA ASN A 13 42.18 -7.91 -37.00
C ASN A 13 43.26 -8.27 -35.98
N PRO A 14 43.72 -7.33 -35.13
CA PRO A 14 44.30 -7.63 -33.83
C PRO A 14 43.34 -7.24 -32.69
N THR A 15 42.92 -8.22 -31.88
CA THR A 15 42.31 -8.00 -30.56
C THR A 15 43.30 -8.30 -29.45
N ASP A 16 43.17 -7.55 -28.36
CA ASP A 16 44.26 -7.25 -27.43
C ASP A 16 44.12 -7.95 -26.05
N PHE A 17 45.23 -8.03 -25.32
CA PHE A 17 45.38 -8.35 -23.88
C PHE A 17 44.70 -9.60 -23.25
N ALA A 18 45.51 -10.66 -23.18
CA ALA A 18 45.91 -11.38 -21.95
C ALA A 18 45.02 -11.38 -20.68
N GLN A 19 44.73 -12.58 -20.17
CA GLN A 19 45.07 -12.94 -18.78
C GLN A 19 45.27 -14.45 -18.59
N HIS A 20 46.22 -14.80 -17.72
CA HIS A 20 46.77 -16.15 -17.54
C HIS A 20 46.33 -16.77 -16.20
N MET A 21 46.22 -18.10 -16.22
CA MET A 21 46.42 -19.08 -15.12
C MET A 21 45.19 -19.86 -14.65
N ALA A 22 45.29 -21.17 -14.87
CA ALA A 22 44.38 -22.19 -14.35
C ALA A 22 44.79 -22.62 -12.94
N TYR A 23 43.83 -23.17 -12.19
CA TYR A 23 44.11 -24.02 -11.03
C TYR A 23 43.65 -25.44 -11.33
N THR A 24 44.57 -26.39 -11.11
CA THR A 24 44.37 -27.83 -11.29
C THR A 24 43.92 -28.45 -9.97
N GLU A 25 42.93 -29.34 -10.00
CA GLU A 25 42.62 -30.24 -8.88
C GLU A 25 43.66 -31.37 -8.79
N ILE A 26 43.87 -31.93 -7.59
CA ILE A 26 44.21 -33.33 -7.24
C ILE A 26 44.58 -33.37 -5.75
N GLY A 27 44.20 -34.42 -5.03
CA GLY A 27 44.86 -34.82 -3.77
C GLY A 27 43.93 -35.25 -2.64
N ALA A 28 43.91 -36.56 -2.34
CA ALA A 28 43.32 -37.14 -1.13
C ALA A 28 44.42 -37.79 -0.26
N GLU A 29 44.03 -38.30 0.92
CA GLU A 29 44.82 -38.81 2.08
C GLU A 29 44.83 -37.82 3.27
N GLY A 30 44.77 -38.22 4.55
CA GLY A 30 44.57 -39.56 5.15
C GLY A 30 44.94 -39.57 6.66
N ALA A 31 44.33 -40.48 7.44
CA ALA A 31 44.72 -40.92 8.80
C ALA A 31 44.60 -39.92 10.01
N ILE A 32 44.53 -40.30 11.31
CA ILE A 32 44.09 -41.51 12.11
C ILE A 32 43.97 -41.06 13.59
N GLY A 33 43.15 -41.74 14.43
CA GLY A 33 43.29 -41.73 15.92
C GLY A 33 41.99 -41.46 16.71
N PHE A 34 41.12 -42.44 16.99
CA PHE A 34 41.14 -43.49 18.05
C PHE A 34 40.81 -43.05 19.50
N TYR A 35 39.67 -43.55 20.00
CA TYR A 35 39.38 -44.21 21.29
C TYR A 35 37.84 -44.42 21.34
N SER A 36 37.31 -45.52 20.80
CA SER A 36 36.94 -46.78 21.49
C SER A 36 35.92 -46.57 22.64
N GLU A 37 34.66 -46.97 22.46
CA GLU A 37 34.07 -48.23 23.02
C GLU A 37 33.53 -48.05 24.46
N ASN A 38 32.41 -48.65 24.91
CA ASN A 38 31.48 -49.64 24.34
C ASN A 38 30.03 -49.42 24.85
N SER A 39 29.06 -49.85 24.03
CA SER A 39 27.86 -50.68 24.34
C SER A 39 26.90 -50.32 25.51
N ASP A 40 25.60 -50.66 25.51
CA ASP A 40 24.82 -51.61 24.70
C ASP A 40 23.42 -51.08 24.31
N ASN A 41 22.83 -51.69 23.28
CA ASN A 41 21.42 -51.50 22.91
C ASN A 41 20.48 -52.31 23.83
N LEU A 42 19.24 -51.84 24.03
CA LEU A 42 18.04 -52.61 23.63
C LEU A 42 16.76 -51.76 23.68
N SER A 43 15.84 -52.02 22.75
CA SER A 43 14.48 -51.46 22.73
C SER A 43 13.46 -52.50 22.26
N LEU A 44 12.20 -52.27 22.65
CA LEU A 44 10.94 -52.93 22.23
C LEU A 44 10.51 -54.25 22.91
N ASP A 45 9.42 -54.09 23.67
CA ASP A 45 8.17 -54.85 23.67
C ASP A 45 8.16 -56.37 23.96
N GLN A 46 7.50 -56.76 25.06
CA GLN A 46 6.11 -57.27 25.06
C GLN A 46 5.76 -57.95 26.41
N LEU A 47 4.66 -57.56 27.06
CA LEU A 47 3.61 -58.49 27.56
C LEU A 47 2.42 -57.77 28.25
N GLN A 48 1.23 -58.27 27.93
CA GLN A 48 -0.12 -57.82 28.32
C GLN A 48 -0.42 -57.71 29.84
N ALA A 49 -1.24 -56.70 30.18
CA ALA A 49 -2.42 -56.72 31.08
C ALA A 49 -2.40 -57.61 32.37
N SER A 50 -2.68 -57.10 33.58
CA SER A 50 -4.01 -56.58 33.95
C SER A 50 -4.13 -56.18 35.44
N LYS A 51 -4.96 -55.16 35.71
CA LYS A 51 -5.76 -54.86 36.93
C LYS A 51 -5.09 -54.60 38.29
N ASP A 52 -5.23 -53.33 38.68
CA ASP A 52 -5.85 -52.82 39.92
C ASP A 52 -5.18 -53.11 41.29
N ASP A 53 -4.54 -52.05 41.79
CA ASP A 53 -4.81 -51.41 43.10
C ASP A 53 -4.57 -52.20 44.41
N THR A 54 -3.80 -51.69 45.40
CA THR A 54 -3.55 -50.29 45.77
C THR A 54 -2.15 -50.12 46.36
N ASN A 55 -1.36 -49.17 45.85
CA ASN A 55 -0.18 -48.67 46.54
C ASN A 55 -0.25 -47.13 46.50
N MET A 56 -0.76 -46.54 47.60
CA MET A 56 -1.19 -45.13 47.62
C MET A 56 0.01 -44.18 47.72
N ILE A 57 0.76 -44.04 46.63
CA ILE A 57 1.76 -43.00 46.45
C ILE A 57 1.01 -41.67 46.41
N TRP A 58 1.11 -40.87 47.47
CA TRP A 58 0.62 -39.49 47.46
C TRP A 58 1.50 -38.68 46.50
N SER A 59 1.06 -38.54 45.24
CA SER A 59 1.65 -37.59 44.31
C SER A 59 1.42 -36.18 44.84
N LEU A 60 2.50 -35.53 45.29
CA LEU A 60 2.47 -34.12 45.66
C LEU A 60 2.00 -33.28 44.46
N PRO A 61 1.12 -32.29 44.66
CA PRO A 61 0.66 -31.44 43.57
C PRO A 61 1.83 -30.77 42.85
N ILE A 62 1.88 -30.91 41.52
CA ILE A 62 2.88 -30.23 40.68
C ILE A 62 2.24 -28.92 40.22
N MET A 63 2.83 -27.78 40.60
CA MET A 63 2.39 -26.47 40.13
C MET A 63 2.46 -26.38 38.61
N SER A 64 1.46 -25.77 37.97
CA SER A 64 1.40 -25.62 36.52
C SER A 64 2.42 -24.59 35.99
N ASN A 65 2.71 -24.67 34.69
CA ASN A 65 3.61 -23.72 34.02
C ASN A 65 3.12 -22.27 34.07
N ASP A 66 1.81 -22.04 34.21
CA ASP A 66 1.24 -20.69 34.29
C ASP A 66 1.30 -20.13 35.72
N GLU A 67 1.01 -20.94 36.75
CA GLU A 67 1.13 -20.56 38.17
C GLU A 67 2.58 -20.27 38.57
N THR A 68 3.51 -21.10 38.09
CA THR A 68 4.96 -20.90 38.31
C THR A 68 5.47 -19.62 37.64
N LEU A 69 4.97 -19.29 36.44
CA LEU A 69 5.29 -18.04 35.75
C LEU A 69 4.68 -16.81 36.45
N GLU A 70 3.46 -16.92 36.98
CA GLU A 70 2.82 -15.83 37.75
C GLU A 70 3.61 -15.55 39.05
N LEU A 71 3.93 -16.58 39.82
CA LEU A 71 4.74 -16.47 41.04
C LEU A 71 6.12 -15.86 40.75
N TRP A 72 6.80 -16.30 39.68
CA TRP A 72 8.08 -15.72 39.25
C TRP A 72 7.97 -14.21 39.00
N ASN A 73 6.91 -13.77 38.32
CA ASN A 73 6.69 -12.36 38.03
C ASN A 73 6.44 -11.54 39.31
N ILE A 74 5.68 -12.08 40.28
CA ILE A 74 5.45 -11.45 41.59
C ILE A 74 6.78 -11.29 42.34
N LEU A 75 7.53 -12.38 42.56
CA LEU A 75 8.79 -12.34 43.32
C LEU A 75 9.86 -11.49 42.62
N LYS A 76 9.87 -11.46 41.29
CA LYS A 76 10.74 -10.57 40.50
C LYS A 76 10.35 -9.10 40.64
N SER A 77 9.05 -8.78 40.75
CA SER A 77 8.58 -7.41 41.00
C SER A 77 9.01 -6.88 42.37
N TRP A 78 9.12 -7.76 43.37
CA TRP A 78 9.66 -7.46 44.70
C TRP A 78 11.20 -7.40 44.76
N ASN A 79 11.88 -7.65 43.63
CA ASN A 79 13.32 -7.82 43.53
C ASN A 79 13.87 -8.96 44.46
N LEU A 80 13.06 -9.99 44.66
CA LEU A 80 13.32 -11.16 45.52
C LEU A 80 13.27 -12.48 44.73
N GLY A 81 13.56 -12.45 43.43
CA GLY A 81 13.58 -13.63 42.56
C GLY A 81 14.55 -14.75 43.01
N CYS A 82 15.50 -14.46 43.90
CA CYS A 82 16.34 -15.47 44.55
C CYS A 82 15.55 -16.47 45.40
N VAL A 83 14.38 -16.08 45.93
CA VAL A 83 13.52 -16.93 46.77
C VAL A 83 12.68 -17.92 45.94
N TYR A 84 12.55 -17.69 44.63
CA TYR A 84 11.64 -18.41 43.75
C TYR A 84 11.77 -19.93 43.84
N GLN A 85 12.98 -20.48 43.72
CA GLN A 85 13.17 -21.93 43.75
C GLN A 85 12.69 -22.52 45.07
N THR A 86 12.96 -21.85 46.20
CA THR A 86 12.48 -22.27 47.53
C THR A 86 10.97 -22.18 47.68
N CYS A 87 10.30 -21.23 47.01
CA CYS A 87 8.83 -21.23 46.93
C CYS A 87 8.31 -22.43 46.13
N ILE A 88 8.91 -22.76 44.99
CA ILE A 88 8.52 -23.93 44.17
C ILE A 88 8.77 -25.24 44.93
N ASP A 89 9.93 -25.40 45.54
CA ASP A 89 10.32 -26.58 46.32
C ASP A 89 9.41 -26.82 47.55
N GLN A 90 8.67 -25.80 47.98
CA GLN A 90 7.71 -25.83 49.09
C GLN A 90 6.25 -25.66 48.65
N LEU A 91 5.98 -25.73 47.34
CA LEU A 91 4.63 -25.61 46.74
C LEU A 91 3.88 -24.33 47.16
N ILE A 92 4.59 -23.20 47.22
CA ILE A 92 4.02 -21.89 47.50
C ILE A 92 3.56 -21.24 46.19
N ASP A 93 2.28 -21.40 45.87
CA ASP A 93 1.61 -20.73 44.75
C ASP A 93 1.11 -19.30 45.11
N THR A 94 0.43 -18.66 44.17
CA THR A 94 -0.08 -17.28 44.32
C THR A 94 -1.27 -17.17 45.28
N ASP A 95 -1.94 -18.29 45.59
CA ASP A 95 -3.00 -18.39 46.61
C ASP A 95 -2.40 -18.62 48.01
N ALA A 96 -1.39 -19.47 48.16
CA ALA A 96 -0.64 -19.69 49.40
C ALA A 96 -0.03 -18.37 49.93
N LEU A 97 0.45 -17.49 49.04
CA LEU A 97 0.90 -16.14 49.39
C LEU A 97 -0.20 -15.28 50.02
N LYS A 98 -1.48 -15.45 49.66
CA LYS A 98 -2.61 -14.67 50.24
C LYS A 98 -2.84 -14.99 51.72
N TYR A 99 -2.53 -16.22 52.14
CA TYR A 99 -2.77 -16.71 53.51
C TYR A 99 -1.48 -16.86 54.34
N MET A 100 -0.32 -16.56 53.75
CA MET A 100 0.98 -16.66 54.41
C MET A 100 1.12 -15.63 55.53
N LYS A 101 1.63 -16.07 56.69
CA LYS A 101 1.81 -15.26 57.91
C LYS A 101 3.29 -15.21 58.28
N SER A 102 3.72 -14.20 59.03
CA SER A 102 5.11 -14.03 59.54
C SER A 102 5.80 -15.33 59.96
N LYS A 103 5.13 -16.15 60.80
CA LYS A 103 5.66 -17.46 61.25
C LYS A 103 5.95 -18.48 60.14
N HIS A 104 5.29 -18.40 58.99
CA HIS A 104 5.54 -19.26 57.82
C HIS A 104 6.75 -18.74 57.01
N ILE A 105 6.96 -17.42 56.97
CA ILE A 105 8.10 -16.79 56.29
C ILE A 105 9.42 -17.25 56.93
N GLY A 106 9.46 -17.29 58.27
CA GLY A 106 10.62 -17.80 59.02
C GLY A 106 10.99 -19.25 58.69
N LEU A 107 9.98 -20.10 58.42
CA LEU A 107 10.19 -21.50 58.01
C LEU A 107 10.64 -21.59 56.55
N LEU A 108 9.92 -20.92 55.63
CA LEU A 108 10.22 -20.91 54.20
C LEU A 108 11.64 -20.39 53.89
N LEU A 109 12.06 -19.36 54.61
CA LEU A 109 13.31 -18.64 54.34
C LEU A 109 14.47 -19.03 55.25
N THR A 110 14.37 -20.14 56.01
CA THR A 110 15.38 -20.57 57.01
C THR A 110 16.85 -20.47 56.55
N ASN A 111 17.13 -20.70 55.26
CA ASN A 111 18.47 -20.66 54.67
C ASN A 111 18.89 -19.29 54.06
N TYR A 112 18.08 -18.25 54.22
CA TYR A 112 18.34 -16.91 53.68
C TYR A 112 18.74 -15.91 54.78
N PRO A 113 19.53 -14.86 54.46
CA PRO A 113 19.85 -13.82 55.43
C PRO A 113 18.61 -13.08 55.94
N LEU A 114 18.60 -12.65 57.21
CA LEU A 114 17.49 -11.92 57.84
C LEU A 114 16.97 -10.71 57.03
N GLY A 115 17.87 -10.03 56.29
CA GLY A 115 17.48 -8.92 55.41
C GLY A 115 16.61 -9.32 54.21
N ILE A 116 16.58 -10.60 53.83
CA ILE A 116 15.64 -11.17 52.85
C ILE A 116 14.28 -11.43 53.51
N HIS A 117 14.25 -11.94 54.75
CA HIS A 117 13.01 -12.16 55.51
C HIS A 117 12.23 -10.84 55.65
N ILE A 118 12.88 -9.79 56.15
CA ILE A 118 12.26 -8.47 56.38
C ILE A 118 11.71 -7.88 55.08
N LYS A 119 12.42 -8.03 53.96
CA LYS A 119 11.96 -7.54 52.65
C LYS A 119 10.79 -8.37 52.11
N PHE A 120 10.85 -9.69 52.24
CA PHE A 120 9.79 -10.59 51.79
C PHE A 120 8.51 -10.35 52.58
N GLU A 121 8.60 -10.26 53.91
CA GLU A 121 7.49 -9.96 54.82
C GLU A 121 6.82 -8.62 54.48
N LYS A 122 7.61 -7.55 54.30
CA LYS A 122 7.08 -6.25 53.88
C LYS A 122 6.34 -6.31 52.54
N HIS A 123 6.94 -6.93 51.52
CA HIS A 123 6.31 -7.00 50.20
C HIS A 123 5.09 -7.93 50.17
N LEU A 124 5.06 -8.97 51.00
CA LEU A 124 3.92 -9.84 51.20
C LEU A 124 2.75 -9.09 51.85
N GLU A 125 3.00 -8.30 52.90
CA GLU A 125 1.98 -7.44 53.51
C GLU A 125 1.41 -6.42 52.50
N ASP A 126 2.27 -5.75 51.73
CA ASP A 126 1.85 -4.80 50.71
C ASP A 126 1.01 -5.50 49.61
N TYR A 127 1.38 -6.72 49.22
CA TYR A 127 0.61 -7.54 48.28
C TYR A 127 -0.76 -7.95 48.82
N GLN A 128 -0.84 -8.41 50.07
CA GLN A 128 -2.10 -8.79 50.71
C GLN A 128 -3.05 -7.59 50.85
N LYS A 129 -2.56 -6.43 51.32
CA LYS A 129 -3.34 -5.18 51.44
C LYS A 129 -3.91 -4.69 50.10
N ASN A 130 -3.14 -4.82 49.01
CA ASN A 130 -3.59 -4.41 47.67
C ASN A 130 -4.69 -5.33 47.09
N GLN A 131 -4.78 -6.59 47.53
CA GLN A 131 -5.85 -7.52 47.12
C GLN A 131 -7.15 -7.26 47.91
N GLU A 132 -7.06 -6.96 49.21
CA GLU A 132 -8.23 -6.61 50.03
C GLU A 132 -8.95 -5.35 49.50
N GLN A 133 -8.20 -4.34 49.05
CA GLN A 133 -8.76 -3.12 48.45
C GLN A 133 -9.56 -3.37 47.15
N GLN A 134 -9.31 -4.46 46.41
CA GLN A 134 -10.11 -4.78 45.21
C GLN A 134 -11.50 -5.32 45.56
N HIS A 135 -11.68 -5.94 46.74
CA HIS A 135 -12.99 -6.42 47.17
C HIS A 135 -13.89 -5.29 47.70
N ASP A 136 -13.36 -4.34 48.48
CA ASP A 136 -14.16 -3.24 49.05
C ASP A 136 -14.68 -2.23 48.01
N VAL A 137 -13.95 -2.02 46.91
CA VAL A 137 -14.38 -1.12 45.81
C VAL A 137 -15.63 -1.64 45.07
N SER A 138 -16.00 -2.92 45.25
CA SER A 138 -17.24 -3.51 44.71
C SER A 138 -18.49 -3.03 45.47
N LEU A 139 -18.39 -2.75 46.77
CA LEU A 139 -19.53 -2.47 47.64
C LEU A 139 -19.83 -0.97 47.82
N LEU A 140 -18.86 -0.09 47.57
CA LEU A 140 -18.99 1.36 47.83
C LEU A 140 -19.65 2.18 46.69
N LYS A 141 -20.14 1.53 45.62
CA LYS A 141 -20.86 2.22 44.51
C LYS A 141 -22.30 2.65 44.85
N SER A 142 -22.75 2.48 46.09
CA SER A 142 -24.15 2.69 46.50
C SER A 142 -24.34 3.59 47.73
N LYS A 143 -23.84 4.85 47.69
CA LYS A 143 -24.49 6.04 48.33
C LYS A 143 -23.80 7.39 48.00
N ILE A 144 -24.57 8.29 47.38
CA ILE A 144 -24.80 9.74 47.73
C ILE A 144 -23.53 10.57 48.10
N ILE A 145 -22.99 11.47 47.25
CA ILE A 145 -23.43 12.87 46.88
C ILE A 145 -23.11 13.95 47.96
N ALA A 146 -22.70 15.15 47.48
CA ALA A 146 -22.31 16.40 48.17
C ALA A 146 -20.89 16.42 48.78
N GLU A 147 -20.09 17.49 48.75
CA GLU A 147 -20.22 18.86 48.18
C GLU A 147 -18.82 19.47 47.84
N THR A 148 -18.74 20.56 47.07
CA THR A 148 -17.49 21.28 46.67
C THR A 148 -17.25 22.54 47.53
N PRO A 149 -16.11 23.31 47.47
CA PRO A 149 -15.25 23.69 46.33
C PRO A 149 -13.76 23.24 46.54
N VAL A 150 -12.66 23.72 45.91
CA VAL A 150 -12.32 24.93 45.11
C VAL A 150 -11.25 24.61 44.02
N GLN A 151 -11.25 25.39 42.92
CA GLN A 151 -10.19 25.68 41.91
C GLN A 151 -8.90 24.80 41.88
N ASN A 152 -8.55 24.14 40.76
CA ASN A 152 -7.97 24.79 39.58
C ASN A 152 -7.85 23.89 38.33
N LEU A 153 -7.85 24.55 37.14
CA LEU A 153 -7.33 24.09 35.83
C LEU A 153 -7.90 22.79 35.21
N THR A 154 -8.87 22.98 34.30
CA THR A 154 -9.51 21.92 33.51
C THR A 154 -8.61 21.38 32.38
N LEU A 155 -7.83 20.34 32.67
CA LEU A 155 -7.38 19.38 31.64
C LEU A 155 -8.53 18.40 31.35
N THR A 156 -9.13 18.47 30.16
CA THR A 156 -10.18 17.50 29.76
C THR A 156 -9.58 16.15 29.38
N SER A 157 -9.23 15.33 30.38
CA SER A 157 -8.89 13.93 30.17
C SER A 157 -10.17 13.10 29.95
N THR A 158 -10.57 12.95 28.69
CA THR A 158 -11.51 11.91 28.29
C THR A 158 -10.97 10.53 28.66
N LYS A 159 -11.82 9.69 29.26
CA LYS A 159 -11.56 8.30 29.71
C LYS A 159 -10.50 7.54 28.88
N PRO A 160 -9.49 6.89 29.51
CA PRO A 160 -8.61 5.98 28.81
C PRO A 160 -9.30 4.63 28.59
N SER A 161 -9.76 4.38 27.37
CA SER A 161 -10.03 3.04 26.87
C SER A 161 -8.71 2.37 26.45
N GLU A 162 -8.49 1.14 26.92
CA GLU A 162 -7.65 0.08 26.31
C GLU A 162 -6.20 0.42 25.88
N ILE A 163 -5.23 -0.14 26.62
CA ILE A 163 -3.87 -0.47 26.16
C ILE A 163 -3.16 0.69 25.42
N GLY A 164 -2.97 1.81 26.13
CA GLY A 164 -2.43 3.05 25.58
C GLY A 164 -1.11 2.90 24.80
N PHE A 165 -1.14 3.28 23.52
CA PHE A 165 0.04 3.65 22.73
C PHE A 165 0.18 5.18 22.79
N ASP A 166 1.17 5.68 23.52
CA ASP A 166 1.48 7.11 23.57
C ASP A 166 2.57 7.47 22.56
N LEU A 167 2.19 8.21 21.52
CA LEU A 167 3.11 8.68 20.49
C LEU A 167 4.04 9.80 20.99
N ASN A 168 3.59 10.65 21.91
CA ASN A 168 4.39 11.76 22.43
C ASN A 168 5.52 11.23 23.30
N GLU A 169 5.25 10.23 24.14
CA GLU A 169 6.28 9.55 24.94
C GLU A 169 7.41 8.97 24.05
N ILE A 170 7.03 8.32 22.94
CA ILE A 170 7.96 7.72 21.98
C ILE A 170 8.81 8.80 21.27
N LEU A 171 8.19 9.91 20.87
CA LEU A 171 8.89 10.98 20.17
C LEU A 171 9.82 11.79 21.07
N ILE A 172 9.42 12.08 22.32
CA ILE A 172 10.26 12.81 23.29
C ILE A 172 11.50 11.98 23.67
N LYS A 173 11.38 10.64 23.73
CA LYS A 173 12.50 9.72 24.00
C LYS A 173 13.49 9.59 22.83
N SER A 174 13.21 10.18 21.68
CA SER A 174 14.06 10.14 20.49
C SER A 174 14.53 11.54 20.10
N THR A 175 15.85 11.74 19.97
CA THR A 175 16.42 13.01 19.47
C THR A 175 15.87 13.37 18.10
N GLN A 176 15.73 12.37 17.22
CA GLN A 176 15.09 12.52 15.90
C GLN A 176 13.58 12.77 16.01
N GLY A 177 12.92 12.25 17.03
CA GLY A 177 11.49 12.49 17.30
C GLY A 177 11.21 13.94 17.67
N ALA A 178 12.04 14.53 18.55
CA ALA A 178 11.99 15.95 18.88
C ALA A 178 12.23 16.84 17.64
N MET A 179 13.15 16.47 16.75
CA MET A 179 13.38 17.20 15.48
C MET A 179 12.16 17.15 14.54
N ILE A 180 11.44 16.03 14.48
CA ILE A 180 10.20 15.92 13.68
C ILE A 180 9.11 16.83 14.25
N ILE A 181 8.99 16.91 15.58
CA ILE A 181 8.04 17.78 16.28
C ILE A 181 8.36 19.26 15.99
N ASP A 182 9.61 19.69 16.15
CA ASP A 182 10.04 21.06 15.85
C ASP A 182 9.85 21.44 14.36
N TYR A 183 10.23 20.53 13.45
CA TYR A 183 9.98 20.69 12.01
C TYR A 183 8.48 20.89 11.74
N TYR A 184 7.61 20.10 12.36
CA TYR A 184 6.17 20.24 12.22
C TYR A 184 5.63 21.56 12.80
N TYR A 185 6.10 21.98 13.97
CA TYR A 185 5.67 23.24 14.57
C TYR A 185 6.02 24.44 13.68
N LYS A 186 7.16 24.40 12.98
CA LYS A 186 7.61 25.43 12.03
C LYS A 186 6.86 25.37 10.70
N GLN A 187 6.76 24.19 10.08
CA GLN A 187 6.27 24.03 8.71
C GLN A 187 4.77 23.71 8.59
N LYS A 188 4.12 23.34 9.69
CA LYS A 188 2.72 22.83 9.78
C LYS A 188 2.38 21.62 8.88
N LYS A 189 3.34 21.08 8.12
CA LYS A 189 3.24 19.85 7.32
C LYS A 189 4.49 18.98 7.53
N LEU A 190 4.37 17.65 7.48
CA LEU A 190 5.56 16.79 7.39
C LEU A 190 5.99 16.63 5.92
N ASN A 191 7.30 16.51 5.68
CA ASN A 191 7.82 16.06 4.38
C ASN A 191 7.99 14.53 4.38
N GLU A 192 8.21 13.95 3.19
CA GLU A 192 8.27 12.49 3.02
C GLU A 192 9.42 11.80 3.79
N SER A 193 10.53 12.51 4.03
CA SER A 193 11.63 12.05 4.87
C SER A 193 11.21 12.02 6.34
N SER A 194 10.60 13.11 6.85
CA SER A 194 10.10 13.20 8.23
C SER A 194 9.02 12.15 8.52
N ARG A 195 8.10 11.88 7.58
CA ARG A 195 7.11 10.79 7.70
C ARG A 195 7.76 9.42 7.81
N SER A 196 8.81 9.18 7.04
CA SER A 196 9.51 7.89 7.00
C SER A 196 10.34 7.66 8.28
N LEU A 197 10.94 8.73 8.81
CA LEU A 197 11.67 8.74 10.08
C LEU A 197 10.73 8.58 11.28
N LEU A 198 9.58 9.28 11.29
CA LEU A 198 8.51 9.13 12.29
C LEU A 198 8.09 7.66 12.43
N VAL A 199 7.76 7.02 11.31
CA VAL A 199 7.34 5.62 11.31
C VAL A 199 8.49 4.70 11.73
N GLU A 200 9.74 5.00 11.37
CA GLU A 200 10.89 4.21 11.82
C GLU A 200 11.09 4.26 13.34
N ILE A 201 11.00 5.44 13.96
CA ILE A 201 11.08 5.59 15.43
C ILE A 201 9.99 4.77 16.12
N ILE A 202 8.75 4.85 15.64
CA ILE A 202 7.62 4.07 16.17
C ILE A 202 7.86 2.56 16.05
N ILE A 203 8.27 2.08 14.87
CA ILE A 203 8.52 0.65 14.64
C ILE A 203 9.68 0.14 15.50
N ASN A 204 10.74 0.93 15.68
CA ASN A 204 11.87 0.56 16.51
C ASN A 204 11.48 0.47 18.00
N ASP A 205 10.63 1.36 18.51
CA ASP A 205 10.09 1.26 19.88
C ASP A 205 9.20 0.01 20.06
N LEU A 206 8.32 -0.30 19.11
CA LEU A 206 7.49 -1.52 19.15
C LEU A 206 8.35 -2.79 19.17
N ILE A 207 9.40 -2.85 18.35
CA ILE A 207 10.34 -3.98 18.31
C ILE A 207 11.10 -4.08 19.64
N LYS A 208 11.57 -2.95 20.20
CA LYS A 208 12.23 -2.90 21.52
C LYS A 208 11.33 -3.38 22.65
N LYS A 209 10.02 -3.07 22.58
CA LYS A 209 8.98 -3.54 23.51
C LYS A 209 8.46 -4.96 23.18
N ASN A 210 9.05 -5.65 22.20
CA ASN A 210 8.62 -6.95 21.68
C ASN A 210 7.12 -7.06 21.31
N ARG A 211 6.46 -5.93 20.99
CA ARG A 211 5.05 -5.94 20.56
C ARG A 211 4.94 -6.38 19.10
N THR A 212 4.02 -7.29 18.83
CA THR A 212 3.69 -7.76 17.48
C THR A 212 2.75 -6.78 16.78
N MET A 213 2.96 -6.55 15.48
CA MET A 213 2.08 -5.67 14.69
C MET A 213 0.80 -6.41 14.29
N THR A 214 -0.34 -5.91 14.79
CA THR A 214 -1.68 -6.31 14.35
C THR A 214 -2.28 -5.25 13.41
N ILE A 215 -3.40 -5.59 12.76
CA ILE A 215 -4.15 -4.64 11.92
C ILE A 215 -4.66 -3.47 12.78
N ASP A 216 -5.22 -3.78 13.95
CA ASP A 216 -5.82 -2.78 14.84
C ASP A 216 -4.76 -1.90 15.51
N LEU A 217 -3.59 -2.46 15.86
CA LEU A 217 -2.46 -1.67 16.33
C LEU A 217 -1.97 -0.69 15.26
N ALA A 218 -1.83 -1.13 13.99
CA ALA A 218 -1.44 -0.23 12.90
C ALA A 218 -2.48 0.88 12.65
N ASN A 219 -3.77 0.57 12.78
CA ASN A 219 -4.88 1.52 12.71
C ASN A 219 -4.82 2.54 13.86
N SER A 220 -4.63 2.09 15.10
CA SER A 220 -4.53 2.94 16.30
C SER A 220 -3.29 3.83 16.31
N ILE A 221 -2.13 3.31 15.88
CA ILE A 221 -0.92 4.12 15.66
C ILE A 221 -1.20 5.22 14.65
N SER A 222 -1.88 4.90 13.55
CA SER A 222 -2.17 5.88 12.49
C SER A 222 -3.18 6.93 12.96
N ASN A 223 -4.16 6.56 13.79
CA ASN A 223 -5.03 7.52 14.48
C ASN A 223 -4.23 8.44 15.42
N ALA A 224 -3.28 7.89 16.19
CA ALA A 224 -2.43 8.67 17.11
C ALA A 224 -1.51 9.65 16.35
N ILE A 225 -0.99 9.26 15.18
CA ILE A 225 -0.23 10.13 14.28
C ILE A 225 -1.10 11.30 13.82
N VAL A 226 -2.29 11.05 13.27
CA VAL A 226 -3.18 12.14 12.82
C VAL A 226 -3.64 13.03 13.97
N LYS A 227 -3.86 12.47 15.17
CA LYS A 227 -4.17 13.26 16.38
C LYS A 227 -3.03 14.19 16.80
N SER A 228 -1.78 13.78 16.59
CA SER A 228 -0.58 14.55 16.96
C SER A 228 -0.11 15.50 15.86
N PHE A 229 -0.44 15.20 14.60
CA PHE A 229 -0.09 15.95 13.40
C PHE A 229 -1.37 16.17 12.56
N PRO A 230 -2.24 17.15 12.88
CA PRO A 230 -3.59 17.25 12.31
C PRO A 230 -3.69 17.43 10.79
N THR A 231 -2.60 17.84 10.12
CA THR A 231 -2.53 17.94 8.65
C THR A 231 -2.11 16.63 7.96
N GLU A 232 -1.84 15.58 8.72
CA GLU A 232 -1.43 14.28 8.18
C GLU A 232 -2.63 13.40 7.84
N ILE A 233 -2.48 12.60 6.79
CA ILE A 233 -3.57 11.79 6.23
C ILE A 233 -3.38 10.34 6.67
N LYS A 234 -4.38 9.79 7.36
CA LYS A 234 -4.36 8.43 7.90
C LYS A 234 -3.91 7.37 6.89
N ASP A 235 -4.41 7.45 5.66
CA ASP A 235 -4.16 6.50 4.57
C ASP A 235 -2.68 6.42 4.12
N VAL A 236 -1.86 7.42 4.43
CA VAL A 236 -0.40 7.37 4.23
C VAL A 236 0.25 6.38 5.21
N TYR A 237 -0.31 6.22 6.40
CA TYR A 237 0.22 5.42 7.49
C TYR A 237 -0.44 4.03 7.56
N PHE A 238 -1.75 3.96 7.36
CA PHE A 238 -2.54 2.73 7.34
C PHE A 238 -3.76 2.89 6.42
N LEU A 239 -3.89 1.99 5.44
CA LEU A 239 -4.97 1.94 4.48
C LEU A 239 -5.43 0.47 4.33
N LYS A 240 -6.67 0.17 4.75
CA LYS A 240 -7.30 -1.14 4.56
C LYS A 240 -8.52 -0.97 3.65
N ASP A 241 -8.49 -1.66 2.53
CA ASP A 241 -9.50 -1.63 1.46
C ASP A 241 -10.10 -3.04 1.35
N PHE A 242 -11.40 -3.17 1.06
CA PHE A 242 -12.06 -4.46 0.83
C PHE A 242 -11.40 -5.29 -0.29
N SER A 243 -10.71 -4.62 -1.22
CA SER A 243 -9.94 -5.24 -2.31
C SER A 243 -8.59 -5.84 -1.88
N CYS A 244 -8.08 -5.53 -0.68
CA CYS A 244 -6.72 -5.87 -0.24
C CYS A 244 -6.67 -6.93 0.89
N LYS A 245 -6.08 -8.11 0.60
CA LYS A 245 -5.87 -9.18 1.61
C LYS A 245 -5.02 -8.77 2.82
N ALA A 246 -4.17 -7.75 2.70
CA ALA A 246 -3.36 -7.19 3.78
C ALA A 246 -3.40 -5.65 3.73
N PRO A 247 -3.30 -4.94 4.88
CA PRO A 247 -3.26 -3.50 4.90
C PRO A 247 -2.06 -2.91 4.14
N LYS A 248 -2.30 -1.77 3.48
CA LYS A 248 -1.29 -0.88 2.91
C LYS A 248 -0.94 0.23 3.93
N GLY A 249 0.02 1.09 3.57
CA GLY A 249 0.46 2.23 4.38
C GLY A 249 1.82 2.01 5.05
N LYS A 250 2.48 3.11 5.43
CA LYS A 250 3.87 3.11 5.94
C LYS A 250 4.04 2.25 7.20
N VAL A 251 3.12 2.30 8.17
CA VAL A 251 3.28 1.68 9.49
C VAL A 251 3.34 0.15 9.38
N TYR A 252 2.31 -0.44 8.76
CA TYR A 252 2.23 -1.88 8.56
C TYR A 252 3.39 -2.40 7.70
N ALA A 253 3.67 -1.76 6.57
CA ALA A 253 4.74 -2.16 5.68
C ALA A 253 6.15 -2.06 6.32
N LYS A 254 6.45 -0.97 7.04
CA LYS A 254 7.77 -0.78 7.70
C LYS A 254 8.02 -1.85 8.76
N TYR A 255 7.02 -2.23 9.55
CA TYR A 255 7.17 -3.29 10.55
C TYR A 255 7.56 -4.63 9.91
N PHE A 256 6.77 -5.13 8.96
CA PHE A 256 7.04 -6.43 8.35
C PHE A 256 8.33 -6.44 7.51
N ASN A 257 8.67 -5.35 6.83
CA ASN A 257 9.95 -5.22 6.12
C ASN A 257 11.14 -5.19 7.09
N THR A 258 11.03 -4.50 8.23
CA THR A 258 12.09 -4.47 9.26
C THR A 258 12.24 -5.82 9.93
N MET A 259 11.14 -6.47 10.29
CA MET A 259 11.13 -7.81 10.86
C MET A 259 11.69 -8.86 9.89
N LYS A 260 11.41 -8.74 8.59
CA LYS A 260 12.04 -9.57 7.55
C LYS A 260 13.55 -9.33 7.50
N ARG A 261 13.99 -8.07 7.39
CA ARG A 261 15.42 -7.71 7.38
C ARG A 261 16.16 -8.28 8.60
N LEU A 262 15.58 -8.20 9.80
CA LEU A 262 16.17 -8.75 11.02
C LEU A 262 16.29 -10.28 11.00
N LYS A 263 15.36 -11.00 10.37
CA LYS A 263 15.48 -12.45 10.13
C LYS A 263 16.55 -12.76 9.09
N ASP A 264 16.56 -12.01 7.98
CA ASP A 264 17.50 -12.20 6.87
C ASP A 264 18.97 -12.02 7.32
N VAL A 265 19.23 -11.18 8.33
CA VAL A 265 20.56 -11.00 8.95
C VAL A 265 20.79 -11.81 10.24
N GLY A 266 19.93 -12.79 10.54
CA GLY A 266 20.09 -13.71 11.67
C GLY A 266 19.80 -13.15 13.07
N LEU A 267 19.36 -11.90 13.20
CA LEU A 267 19.08 -11.24 14.49
C LEU A 267 17.73 -11.63 15.14
N LYS A 268 16.91 -12.47 14.50
CA LYS A 268 15.75 -13.13 15.11
C LYS A 268 15.53 -14.53 14.51
N SER A 269 15.20 -15.49 15.38
CA SER A 269 14.97 -16.90 15.01
C SER A 269 13.89 -17.09 13.94
N THR A 270 14.11 -18.07 13.07
CA THR A 270 13.27 -18.39 11.93
C THR A 270 12.36 -19.60 12.21
N ASN A 271 11.06 -19.35 12.37
CA ASN A 271 10.05 -20.35 12.01
C ASN A 271 9.71 -20.13 10.53
N LYS A 272 10.17 -21.03 9.65
CA LYS A 272 9.82 -21.03 8.22
C LYS A 272 8.40 -21.58 8.07
N ILE A 273 7.42 -20.70 7.90
CA ILE A 273 6.12 -21.07 7.33
C ILE A 273 6.12 -20.58 5.87
N PHE A 274 6.25 -21.52 4.94
CA PHE A 274 6.04 -21.27 3.51
C PHE A 274 4.57 -21.49 3.18
N GLU A 275 3.80 -20.40 3.04
CA GLU A 275 2.50 -20.45 2.40
C GLU A 275 2.63 -20.06 0.92
N ASN A 276 2.49 -21.04 0.02
CA ASN A 276 2.21 -20.76 -1.38
C ASN A 276 0.78 -20.21 -1.49
N LYS A 277 0.65 -18.93 -1.83
CA LYS A 277 -0.65 -18.28 -2.05
C LYS A 277 -0.97 -18.20 -3.53
N ASN A 278 -1.89 -19.07 -3.96
CA ASN A 278 -2.51 -19.00 -5.28
C ASN A 278 -3.13 -17.62 -5.51
N ILE A 279 -2.86 -17.06 -6.69
CA ILE A 279 -3.46 -15.81 -7.17
C ILE A 279 -4.75 -16.19 -7.89
N LEU A 280 -5.89 -15.84 -7.29
CA LEU A 280 -7.18 -15.85 -7.98
C LEU A 280 -7.30 -14.57 -8.79
N SER A 281 -7.49 -14.70 -10.10
CA SER A 281 -8.04 -13.63 -10.94
C SER A 281 -9.51 -13.38 -10.55
N ARG A 282 -10.00 -12.16 -10.78
CA ARG A 282 -11.44 -11.88 -10.71
C ARG A 282 -12.02 -11.94 -12.11
N SER A 283 -12.77 -12.99 -12.40
CA SER A 283 -13.91 -12.89 -13.31
C SER A 283 -15.03 -12.10 -12.63
N GLU A 284 -15.72 -11.28 -13.43
CA GLU A 284 -17.13 -10.87 -13.34
C GLU A 284 -17.77 -10.69 -11.95
N ASP A 285 -18.29 -9.49 -11.66
CA ASP A 285 -19.74 -9.40 -11.49
C ASP A 285 -20.34 -7.98 -11.62
N LYS A 286 -21.66 -7.97 -11.84
CA LYS A 286 -22.49 -6.88 -12.37
C LYS A 286 -22.48 -5.58 -11.55
N LEU A 287 -22.65 -4.48 -12.29
CA LEU A 287 -23.20 -3.24 -11.76
C LEU A 287 -24.72 -3.26 -11.98
N ASP A 288 -25.44 -3.73 -10.97
CA ASP A 288 -26.86 -3.42 -10.76
C ASP A 288 -27.00 -1.95 -10.29
N CYS A 289 -28.20 -1.40 -10.53
CA CYS A 289 -28.84 -0.21 -9.92
C CYS A 289 -29.05 1.09 -10.73
N TYR A 290 -28.77 1.14 -12.05
CA TYR A 290 -29.16 2.31 -12.90
C TYR A 290 -29.81 2.00 -14.26
N LEU A 291 -30.05 0.73 -14.62
CA LEU A 291 -30.60 0.34 -15.93
C LEU A 291 -31.90 -0.48 -15.82
N ASN A 292 -32.70 -0.23 -14.77
CA ASN A 292 -33.99 -0.91 -14.55
C ASN A 292 -35.18 -0.07 -15.05
N GLU A 293 -35.02 0.65 -16.16
CA GLU A 293 -36.15 1.18 -16.94
C GLU A 293 -36.48 0.13 -18.00
N ILE A 294 -37.72 -0.40 -17.98
CA ILE A 294 -38.17 -1.44 -18.91
C ILE A 294 -38.07 -0.90 -20.34
N GLU A 295 -37.23 -1.52 -21.15
CA GLU A 295 -37.04 -1.12 -22.55
C GLU A 295 -38.26 -1.48 -23.37
N SER A 296 -38.89 -0.46 -23.95
CA SER A 296 -40.01 -0.62 -24.87
C SER A 296 -39.50 -0.91 -26.28
N GLU A 297 -40.22 -1.75 -27.02
CA GLU A 297 -40.04 -2.03 -28.46
C GLU A 297 -39.87 -0.74 -29.31
N SER A 298 -40.50 0.36 -28.88
CA SER A 298 -40.33 1.70 -29.47
C SER A 298 -38.90 2.26 -29.43
N ILE A 299 -38.08 1.89 -28.43
CA ILE A 299 -36.70 2.37 -28.26
C ILE A 299 -35.76 1.61 -29.22
N GLU A 300 -35.99 0.32 -29.44
CA GLU A 300 -35.24 -0.47 -30.41
C GLU A 300 -35.53 0.00 -31.85
N LEU A 301 -36.80 0.29 -32.16
CA LEU A 301 -37.18 0.93 -33.43
C LEU A 301 -36.55 2.33 -33.57
N THR A 302 -36.46 3.12 -32.49
CA THR A 302 -35.77 4.42 -32.51
C THR A 302 -34.25 4.25 -32.72
N ALA A 303 -33.67 3.14 -32.27
CA ALA A 303 -32.27 2.81 -32.47
C ALA A 303 -31.94 2.33 -33.90
N THR A 304 -32.90 1.79 -34.66
CA THR A 304 -32.66 1.41 -36.07
C THR A 304 -32.68 2.63 -37.00
N LEU A 305 -33.54 3.62 -36.74
CA LEU A 305 -33.64 4.89 -37.50
C LEU A 305 -32.30 5.61 -37.67
N ILE A 306 -31.36 5.46 -36.72
CA ILE A 306 -30.07 6.14 -36.80
C ILE A 306 -29.19 5.69 -37.99
N ASN A 307 -29.55 4.59 -38.65
CA ASN A 307 -28.81 4.09 -39.81
C ASN A 307 -29.34 4.65 -41.14
N ASP A 308 -30.36 5.51 -41.12
CA ASP A 308 -30.84 6.22 -42.31
C ASP A 308 -29.76 7.20 -42.82
N GLY A 309 -29.55 7.19 -44.14
CA GLY A 309 -28.37 7.80 -44.77
C GLY A 309 -28.32 9.33 -44.76
N ASP A 310 -29.45 10.00 -44.53
CA ASP A 310 -29.63 11.45 -44.74
C ASP A 310 -29.70 12.26 -43.43
N LEU A 311 -29.42 11.66 -42.27
CA LEU A 311 -29.54 12.34 -40.97
C LEU A 311 -28.47 13.42 -40.76
N SER A 312 -28.90 14.61 -40.34
CA SER A 312 -28.02 15.65 -39.84
C SER A 312 -27.39 15.26 -38.50
N TRP A 313 -26.24 15.86 -38.17
CA TRP A 313 -25.57 15.60 -36.89
C TRP A 313 -26.46 15.96 -35.67
N THR A 314 -27.34 16.95 -35.80
CA THR A 314 -28.33 17.34 -34.79
C THR A 314 -29.43 16.30 -34.57
N GLU A 315 -29.86 15.61 -35.63
CA GLU A 315 -30.81 14.50 -35.53
C GLU A 315 -30.13 13.27 -34.92
N ILE A 316 -28.90 12.95 -35.36
CA ILE A 316 -28.06 11.91 -34.75
C ILE A 316 -27.91 12.14 -33.25
N GLU A 317 -27.53 13.34 -32.79
CA GLU A 317 -27.43 13.66 -31.35
C GLU A 317 -28.77 13.56 -30.61
N THR A 318 -29.91 13.77 -31.28
CA THR A 318 -31.25 13.68 -30.68
C THR A 318 -31.65 12.22 -30.49
N ILE A 319 -31.49 11.40 -31.52
CA ILE A 319 -31.70 9.95 -31.45
C ILE A 319 -30.73 9.32 -30.45
N TRP A 320 -29.48 9.81 -30.37
CA TRP A 320 -28.48 9.34 -29.39
C TRP A 320 -28.97 9.53 -27.95
N LYS A 321 -29.53 10.71 -27.62
CA LYS A 321 -30.05 11.01 -26.27
C LYS A 321 -31.24 10.12 -25.91
N GLN A 322 -32.11 9.81 -26.88
CA GLN A 322 -33.27 8.92 -26.67
C GLN A 322 -32.85 7.46 -26.45
N THR A 323 -31.82 6.99 -27.15
CA THR A 323 -31.37 5.58 -27.15
C THR A 323 -30.29 5.26 -26.11
N VAL A 324 -30.01 6.19 -25.18
CA VAL A 324 -28.84 6.13 -24.29
C VAL A 324 -28.83 4.93 -23.33
N ASN A 325 -29.98 4.56 -22.73
CA ASN A 325 -30.05 3.40 -21.84
C ASN A 325 -29.75 2.09 -22.61
N TYR A 326 -30.48 1.86 -23.71
CA TYR A 326 -30.35 0.70 -24.60
C TYR A 326 -28.95 0.55 -25.17
N ARG A 327 -28.32 1.65 -25.60
CA ARG A 327 -26.92 1.63 -26.06
C ARG A 327 -25.95 1.31 -24.92
N LEU A 328 -26.10 1.90 -23.73
CA LEU A 328 -25.22 1.63 -22.59
C LEU A 328 -25.34 0.18 -22.10
N GLN A 329 -26.55 -0.39 -22.08
CA GLN A 329 -26.75 -1.82 -21.79
C GLN A 329 -26.08 -2.69 -22.86
N PHE A 330 -26.27 -2.39 -24.15
CA PHE A 330 -25.58 -3.11 -25.23
C PHE A 330 -24.06 -3.04 -25.12
N ILE A 331 -23.50 -1.86 -24.80
CA ILE A 331 -22.05 -1.65 -24.62
C ILE A 331 -21.51 -2.49 -23.46
N LYS A 332 -22.23 -2.55 -22.34
CA LYS A 332 -21.86 -3.34 -21.16
C LYS A 332 -21.74 -4.85 -21.45
N GLU A 333 -22.47 -5.35 -22.45
CA GLU A 333 -22.55 -6.77 -22.80
C GLU A 333 -21.70 -7.17 -24.02
N ASN A 334 -21.06 -6.21 -24.71
CA ASN A 334 -20.39 -6.43 -25.99
C ASN A 334 -18.94 -5.92 -26.01
N ASN A 335 -18.11 -6.51 -26.88
CA ASN A 335 -16.77 -6.00 -27.16
C ASN A 335 -16.81 -4.81 -28.14
N THR A 336 -15.72 -4.03 -28.21
CA THR A 336 -15.63 -2.81 -29.04
C THR A 336 -15.93 -3.05 -30.52
N SER A 337 -15.51 -4.19 -31.10
CA SER A 337 -15.81 -4.53 -32.49
C SER A 337 -17.31 -4.70 -32.73
N SER A 338 -18.03 -5.40 -31.84
CA SER A 338 -19.49 -5.52 -31.90
C SER A 338 -20.18 -4.17 -31.66
N ILE A 339 -19.66 -3.35 -30.75
CA ILE A 339 -20.18 -2.00 -30.48
C ILE A 339 -20.05 -1.11 -31.71
N PHE A 340 -18.88 -1.04 -32.35
CA PHE A 340 -18.67 -0.19 -33.53
C PHE A 340 -19.40 -0.69 -34.78
N LYS A 341 -19.74 -1.99 -34.87
CA LYS A 341 -20.63 -2.51 -35.93
C LYS A 341 -22.07 -2.02 -35.76
N LYS A 342 -22.63 -2.05 -34.54
CA LYS A 342 -24.01 -1.60 -34.27
C LYS A 342 -24.13 -0.07 -34.16
N TRP A 343 -23.10 0.57 -33.60
CA TRP A 343 -23.05 1.99 -33.27
C TRP A 343 -21.92 2.70 -34.03
N ILE A 344 -21.89 2.50 -35.35
CA ILE A 344 -20.86 3.02 -36.27
C ILE A 344 -20.66 4.55 -36.18
N HIS A 345 -21.65 5.28 -35.66
CA HIS A 345 -21.58 6.70 -35.38
C HIS A 345 -20.44 7.12 -34.44
N TYR A 346 -19.98 6.23 -33.55
CA TYR A 346 -18.75 6.47 -32.78
C TYR A 346 -17.51 6.62 -33.66
N THR A 347 -17.39 5.87 -34.77
CA THR A 347 -16.19 5.91 -35.62
C THR A 347 -16.08 7.17 -36.48
N LYS A 348 -17.11 8.02 -36.49
CA LYS A 348 -17.15 9.28 -37.25
C LYS A 348 -16.27 10.35 -36.57
N PRO A 349 -15.77 11.37 -37.30
CA PRO A 349 -14.90 12.40 -36.72
C PRO A 349 -15.49 13.17 -35.53
N LEU A 350 -16.81 13.29 -35.44
CA LEU A 350 -17.53 13.90 -34.31
C LEU A 350 -18.04 12.89 -33.27
N GLY A 351 -17.77 11.59 -33.44
CA GLY A 351 -18.23 10.51 -32.56
C GLY A 351 -17.82 10.69 -31.10
N TYR A 352 -16.74 11.42 -30.80
CA TYR A 352 -16.40 11.80 -29.43
C TYR A 352 -17.53 12.57 -28.71
N LYS A 353 -18.33 13.39 -29.41
CA LYS A 353 -19.48 14.09 -28.81
C LYS A 353 -20.58 13.12 -28.38
N LEU A 354 -20.71 11.99 -29.07
CA LEU A 354 -21.66 10.94 -28.74
C LEU A 354 -21.24 10.25 -27.44
N ILE A 355 -19.93 9.94 -27.30
CA ILE A 355 -19.33 9.45 -26.05
C ILE A 355 -19.57 10.42 -24.89
N GLU A 356 -19.57 11.73 -25.14
CA GLU A 356 -19.91 12.73 -24.12
C GLU A 356 -21.38 12.70 -23.68
N ILE A 357 -22.32 12.43 -24.59
CA ILE A 357 -23.75 12.25 -24.26
C ILE A 357 -23.91 11.02 -23.36
N ASP A 358 -23.30 9.89 -23.73
CA ASP A 358 -23.36 8.64 -22.97
C ASP A 358 -22.74 8.80 -21.57
N PHE A 359 -21.56 9.44 -21.49
CA PHE A 359 -20.91 9.73 -20.21
C PHE A 359 -21.75 10.65 -19.32
N CYS A 360 -22.41 11.67 -19.88
CA CYS A 360 -23.28 12.56 -19.11
C CYS A 360 -24.51 11.85 -18.53
N ARG A 361 -25.01 10.78 -19.17
CA ARG A 361 -26.05 9.91 -18.59
C ARG A 361 -25.52 9.10 -17.42
N MET A 362 -24.28 8.62 -17.50
CA MET A 362 -23.62 7.88 -16.40
C MET A 362 -23.26 8.79 -15.20
N TYR A 363 -22.82 10.03 -15.47
CA TYR A 363 -22.28 10.95 -14.46
C TYR A 363 -22.83 12.38 -14.63
N SER A 364 -24.03 12.62 -14.10
CA SER A 364 -24.75 13.90 -14.24
C SER A 364 -24.20 15.10 -13.45
N LYS A 365 -23.23 14.88 -12.54
CA LYS A 365 -22.71 15.92 -11.62
C LYS A 365 -21.35 16.52 -12.03
N PHE A 366 -20.81 16.14 -13.18
CA PHE A 366 -19.48 16.56 -13.62
C PHE A 366 -19.36 18.07 -13.89
N LYS A 367 -18.26 18.68 -13.45
CA LYS A 367 -17.89 20.09 -13.73
C LYS A 367 -16.74 20.13 -14.74
N ASN A 368 -16.72 21.15 -15.60
CA ASN A 368 -15.74 21.30 -16.68
C ASN A 368 -14.27 21.17 -16.17
N LEU A 369 -13.57 20.12 -16.63
CA LEU A 369 -12.15 19.85 -16.34
C LEU A 369 -11.27 21.09 -16.54
N SER A 370 -11.50 21.87 -17.60
CA SER A 370 -10.63 22.98 -17.98
C SER A 370 -10.56 24.08 -16.91
N VAL A 371 -11.68 24.33 -16.22
CA VAL A 371 -11.74 25.33 -15.14
C VAL A 371 -10.95 24.82 -13.94
N LYS A 372 -11.31 23.63 -13.42
CA LYS A 372 -10.66 23.06 -12.23
C LYS A 372 -9.17 22.77 -12.43
N PHE A 373 -8.76 22.40 -13.64
CA PHE A 373 -7.33 22.23 -13.98
C PHE A 373 -6.60 23.57 -14.02
N GLY A 374 -7.18 24.61 -14.62
CA GLY A 374 -6.62 25.96 -14.61
C GLY A 374 -6.43 26.49 -13.19
N ASP A 375 -7.49 26.45 -12.37
CA ASP A 375 -7.50 26.94 -10.98
C ASP A 375 -6.41 26.28 -10.10
N LYS A 376 -6.12 25.00 -10.35
CA LYS A 376 -5.16 24.20 -9.55
C LYS A 376 -3.78 24.07 -10.17
N SER A 377 -3.55 24.65 -11.35
CA SER A 377 -2.29 24.49 -12.10
C SER A 377 -1.08 25.07 -11.36
N SER A 378 -1.20 26.23 -10.71
CA SER A 378 -0.13 26.84 -9.93
C SER A 378 0.28 25.99 -8.71
N THR A 379 -0.69 25.51 -7.94
CA THR A 379 -0.45 24.60 -6.80
C THR A 379 0.19 23.28 -7.27
N LEU A 380 -0.26 22.74 -8.40
CA LEU A 380 0.31 21.52 -8.99
C LEU A 380 1.77 21.70 -9.42
N LEU A 381 2.14 22.86 -9.99
CA LEU A 381 3.55 23.18 -10.31
C LEU A 381 4.43 23.23 -9.05
N ASN A 382 3.96 23.83 -7.96
CA ASN A 382 4.70 23.84 -6.69
C ASN A 382 4.89 22.42 -6.12
N ILE A 383 3.86 21.56 -6.24
CA ILE A 383 3.96 20.14 -5.86
C ILE A 383 4.98 19.40 -6.73
N PHE A 384 5.11 19.75 -8.02
CA PHE A 384 6.12 19.18 -8.91
C PHE A 384 7.55 19.55 -8.48
N ASP A 385 7.81 20.80 -8.07
CA ASP A 385 9.13 21.20 -7.54
C ASP A 385 9.53 20.40 -6.30
N ASP A 386 8.61 20.28 -5.34
CA ASP A 386 8.84 19.59 -4.07
C ASP A 386 9.08 18.07 -4.25
N ARG A 387 8.47 17.46 -5.27
CA ARG A 387 8.32 15.99 -5.36
C ARG A 387 9.01 15.32 -6.56
N ILE A 388 9.14 15.98 -7.71
CA ILE A 388 9.76 15.36 -8.89
C ILE A 388 11.27 15.27 -8.66
N LYS A 389 11.79 14.03 -8.66
CA LYS A 389 13.21 13.73 -8.44
C LYS A 389 13.93 13.23 -9.69
N ASP A 390 13.19 12.73 -10.66
CA ASP A 390 13.72 12.27 -11.96
C ASP A 390 14.39 13.41 -12.73
N SER A 391 15.57 13.14 -13.29
CA SER A 391 16.42 14.16 -13.92
C SER A 391 15.82 14.71 -15.22
N GLY A 392 15.33 13.84 -16.11
CA GLY A 392 14.67 14.28 -17.34
C GLY A 392 13.41 15.10 -17.07
N SER A 393 12.63 14.68 -16.07
CA SER A 393 11.40 15.37 -15.64
C SER A 393 11.69 16.72 -14.98
N LYS A 394 12.80 16.86 -14.23
CA LYS A 394 13.26 18.15 -13.71
C LYS A 394 13.66 19.11 -14.82
N THR A 395 14.43 18.64 -15.81
CA THR A 395 14.79 19.45 -16.98
C THR A 395 13.53 19.92 -17.73
N LEU A 396 12.55 19.04 -17.92
CA LEU A 396 11.28 19.40 -18.56
C LEU A 396 10.44 20.39 -17.74
N LEU A 397 10.41 20.25 -16.41
CA LEU A 397 9.75 21.21 -15.50
C LEU A 397 10.44 22.58 -15.53
N GLN A 398 11.77 22.62 -15.62
CA GLN A 398 12.53 23.86 -15.78
C GLN A 398 12.22 24.53 -17.13
N GLN A 399 12.27 23.77 -18.23
CA GLN A 399 11.90 24.27 -19.56
C GLN A 399 10.47 24.83 -19.61
N LEU A 400 9.51 24.15 -18.95
CA LEU A 400 8.12 24.62 -18.84
C LEU A 400 8.02 25.99 -18.15
N LYS A 401 8.87 26.27 -17.16
CA LYS A 401 8.90 27.53 -16.41
C LYS A 401 9.64 28.66 -17.13
N GLU A 402 10.73 28.34 -17.82
CA GLU A 402 11.56 29.31 -18.54
C GLU A 402 10.96 29.73 -19.90
N SER A 403 10.00 28.97 -20.43
CA SER A 403 9.40 29.23 -21.74
C SER A 403 8.32 30.31 -21.70
N ASN A 404 8.72 31.56 -21.94
CA ASN A 404 7.86 32.74 -21.90
C ASN A 404 6.62 32.70 -22.84
N ASN A 405 6.68 31.99 -23.96
CA ASN A 405 5.66 32.02 -25.04
C ASN A 405 4.98 30.66 -25.31
N LEU A 406 4.81 29.81 -24.30
CA LEU A 406 4.04 28.56 -24.47
C LEU A 406 2.54 28.84 -24.64
N CYS A 407 1.93 28.17 -25.63
CA CYS A 407 0.49 28.06 -25.73
C CYS A 407 -0.07 27.14 -24.63
N ASP A 408 -1.36 27.29 -24.33
CA ASP A 408 -2.02 26.52 -23.25
C ASP A 408 -1.96 25.01 -23.49
N ASN A 409 -1.99 24.56 -24.75
CA ASN A 409 -1.80 23.16 -25.08
C ASN A 409 -0.40 22.65 -24.68
N GLY A 410 0.66 23.41 -24.94
CA GLY A 410 2.03 23.05 -24.53
C GLY A 410 2.20 23.01 -23.01
N LYS A 411 1.63 24.00 -22.31
CA LYS A 411 1.61 24.06 -20.83
C LYS A 411 0.88 22.84 -20.25
N HIS A 412 -0.38 22.65 -20.61
CA HIS A 412 -1.21 21.57 -20.08
C HIS A 412 -0.65 20.19 -20.42
N LEU A 413 -0.18 19.97 -21.66
CA LEU A 413 0.41 18.69 -22.07
C LEU A 413 1.66 18.36 -21.24
N THR A 414 2.55 19.33 -21.07
CA THR A 414 3.77 19.14 -20.28
C THR A 414 3.45 18.87 -18.81
N MET A 415 2.48 19.59 -18.23
CA MET A 415 2.04 19.33 -16.85
C MET A 415 1.42 17.95 -16.66
N LEU A 416 0.57 17.50 -17.60
CA LEU A 416 0.01 16.15 -17.60
C LEU A 416 1.10 15.08 -17.74
N TYR A 417 2.07 15.29 -18.61
CA TYR A 417 3.22 14.40 -18.80
C TYR A 417 4.12 14.29 -17.55
N LEU A 418 4.23 15.37 -16.77
CA LEU A 418 4.95 15.41 -15.49
C LEU A 418 4.21 14.69 -14.34
N LEU A 419 2.89 14.47 -14.43
CA LEU A 419 2.14 13.67 -13.45
C LEU A 419 2.68 12.24 -13.31
N HIS A 420 3.24 11.66 -14.38
CA HIS A 420 3.83 10.31 -14.36
C HIS A 420 5.10 10.23 -13.50
N SER A 421 5.77 11.36 -13.32
CA SER A 421 6.97 11.48 -12.49
C SER A 421 6.65 11.80 -11.03
N LEU A 422 5.41 12.26 -10.77
CA LEU A 422 4.81 12.34 -9.45
C LEU A 422 4.23 10.98 -9.02
N PHE A 423 3.42 10.35 -9.88
CA PHE A 423 2.77 9.06 -9.67
C PHE A 423 3.57 7.90 -10.29
N ILE A 424 4.79 7.71 -9.79
CA ILE A 424 5.74 6.69 -10.28
C ILE A 424 5.07 5.29 -10.26
N PRO A 425 5.12 4.51 -11.35
CA PRO A 425 4.44 3.22 -11.41
C PRO A 425 4.92 2.23 -10.36
N THR A 426 3.95 1.64 -9.65
CA THR A 426 4.20 0.61 -8.62
C THR A 426 3.90 -0.81 -9.10
N SER A 427 3.09 -0.93 -10.17
CA SER A 427 2.78 -2.16 -10.88
C SER A 427 4.04 -2.83 -11.48
N ARG A 428 3.97 -4.13 -11.76
CA ARG A 428 5.08 -4.91 -12.35
C ARG A 428 4.62 -5.70 -13.57
N LYS A 429 5.47 -5.79 -14.59
CA LYS A 429 5.34 -6.72 -15.72
C LYS A 429 6.20 -7.95 -15.51
N MET A 430 5.77 -9.07 -16.08
CA MET A 430 6.58 -10.29 -16.14
C MET A 430 7.46 -10.25 -17.38
N THR A 431 8.75 -10.50 -17.20
CA THR A 431 9.76 -10.60 -18.25
C THR A 431 10.43 -11.96 -18.18
N LEU A 432 10.90 -12.47 -19.31
CA LEU A 432 11.80 -13.61 -19.36
C LEU A 432 13.22 -13.06 -19.55
N ASP A 433 14.19 -13.61 -18.83
CA ASP A 433 15.60 -13.39 -19.18
C ASP A 433 15.99 -14.30 -20.37
N GLU A 434 17.23 -14.14 -20.86
CA GLU A 434 17.78 -14.91 -21.98
C GLU A 434 17.79 -16.44 -21.72
N ASN A 435 17.73 -16.84 -20.44
CA ASN A 435 17.65 -18.23 -20.00
C ASN A 435 16.20 -18.72 -19.76
N GLY A 436 15.20 -17.94 -20.19
CA GLY A 436 13.77 -18.27 -20.04
C GLY A 436 13.22 -18.14 -18.62
N LYS A 437 13.98 -17.58 -17.66
CA LYS A 437 13.56 -17.46 -16.27
C LYS A 437 12.66 -16.24 -16.09
N LYS A 438 11.50 -16.47 -15.46
CA LYS A 438 10.52 -15.44 -15.13
C LYS A 438 11.07 -14.47 -14.09
N SER A 439 11.13 -13.19 -14.44
CA SER A 439 11.46 -12.05 -13.59
C SER A 439 10.28 -11.08 -13.56
N MET A 440 10.14 -10.32 -12.46
CA MET A 440 9.04 -9.35 -12.28
C MET A 440 9.61 -7.94 -12.12
N ILE A 441 9.76 -7.22 -13.23
CA ILE A 441 10.27 -5.85 -13.25
C ILE A 441 9.15 -4.83 -13.07
N LYS A 442 9.45 -3.69 -12.44
CA LYS A 442 8.51 -2.57 -12.35
C LYS A 442 8.39 -1.88 -13.70
N TYR A 443 7.23 -1.28 -13.97
CA TYR A 443 7.12 -0.29 -15.03
C TYR A 443 7.92 0.97 -14.65
N SER A 444 8.54 1.59 -15.65
CA SER A 444 9.25 2.86 -15.53
C SER A 444 8.31 4.05 -15.70
N ILE A 445 8.75 5.23 -15.29
CA ILE A 445 8.06 6.51 -15.58
C ILE A 445 7.80 6.64 -17.09
N ARG A 446 8.76 6.22 -17.93
CA ARG A 446 8.64 6.27 -19.39
C ARG A 446 7.62 5.28 -19.96
N ASP A 447 7.48 4.08 -19.38
CA ASP A 447 6.38 3.18 -19.74
C ASP A 447 5.03 3.87 -19.43
N SER A 448 4.89 4.49 -18.27
CA SER A 448 3.69 5.25 -17.87
C SER A 448 3.34 6.37 -18.84
N GLN A 449 4.35 7.15 -19.21
CA GLN A 449 4.23 8.28 -20.14
C GLN A 449 3.80 7.80 -21.53
N ASN A 450 4.52 6.83 -22.11
CA ASN A 450 4.26 6.32 -23.45
C ASN A 450 2.87 5.64 -23.56
N THR A 451 2.38 5.00 -22.51
CA THR A 451 1.03 4.39 -22.51
C THR A 451 -0.09 5.44 -22.41
N PHE A 452 0.20 6.66 -21.94
CA PHE A 452 -0.79 7.72 -21.72
C PHE A 452 -0.77 8.78 -22.84
N ILE A 453 0.42 9.28 -23.20
CA ILE A 453 0.66 10.23 -24.29
C ILE A 453 1.79 9.69 -25.19
N LEU A 454 1.48 9.46 -26.47
CA LEU A 454 2.47 9.21 -27.52
C LEU A 454 2.77 10.52 -28.28
N VAL A 455 4.05 10.91 -28.33
CA VAL A 455 4.50 12.14 -29.02
C VAL A 455 5.46 11.77 -30.15
N ALA A 456 5.25 12.33 -31.34
CA ALA A 456 6.20 12.26 -32.43
C ALA A 456 6.28 13.60 -33.20
N PRO A 457 7.45 13.98 -33.76
CA PRO A 457 7.61 15.22 -34.53
C PRO A 457 6.64 15.35 -35.73
N ALA A 458 6.38 14.24 -36.41
CA ALA A 458 5.51 14.14 -37.58
C ALA A 458 4.46 13.01 -37.46
N ALA A 459 3.36 13.12 -38.21
CA ALA A 459 2.27 12.14 -38.20
C ALA A 459 2.70 10.75 -38.70
N VAL A 460 3.59 10.68 -39.69
CA VAL A 460 4.10 9.41 -40.25
C VAL A 460 4.90 8.62 -39.21
N GLU A 461 5.69 9.31 -38.37
CA GLU A 461 6.42 8.68 -37.26
C GLU A 461 5.46 8.17 -36.19
N LEU A 462 4.40 8.92 -35.90
CA LEU A 462 3.35 8.54 -34.96
C LEU A 462 2.60 7.27 -35.43
N ASP A 463 2.24 7.21 -36.71
CA ASP A 463 1.62 6.02 -37.31
C ASP A 463 2.58 4.82 -37.27
N THR A 464 3.87 5.03 -37.55
CA THR A 464 4.92 3.99 -37.42
C THR A 464 5.05 3.45 -35.99
N ILE A 465 4.85 4.30 -34.97
CA ILE A 465 4.81 3.88 -33.56
C ILE A 465 3.55 3.06 -33.29
N MET A 466 2.39 3.50 -33.78
CA MET A 466 1.12 2.78 -33.60
C MET A 466 1.14 1.39 -34.25
N ASP A 467 1.66 1.25 -35.47
CA ASP A 467 1.75 -0.05 -36.15
C ASP A 467 2.69 -1.02 -35.42
N LYS A 468 3.81 -0.52 -34.86
CA LYS A 468 4.67 -1.32 -33.98
C LYS A 468 3.95 -1.80 -32.73
N LEU A 469 3.12 -0.95 -32.12
CA LEU A 469 2.33 -1.32 -30.93
C LEU A 469 1.25 -2.36 -31.26
N LYS A 470 0.58 -2.25 -32.42
CA LYS A 470 -0.41 -3.25 -32.89
C LYS A 470 0.23 -4.62 -33.13
N ASN A 471 1.45 -4.63 -33.68
CA ASN A 471 2.21 -5.87 -33.89
C ASN A 471 2.74 -6.49 -32.59
N GLN A 472 2.75 -5.75 -31.48
CA GLN A 472 3.24 -6.21 -30.16
C GLN A 472 2.10 -6.54 -29.17
N SER A 473 0.88 -6.03 -29.40
CA SER A 473 -0.26 -6.22 -28.51
C SER A 473 -1.56 -6.39 -29.30
N ASN A 474 -2.35 -7.40 -28.93
CA ASN A 474 -3.66 -7.67 -29.52
C ASN A 474 -4.68 -6.53 -29.33
N SER A 475 -4.42 -5.57 -28.44
CA SER A 475 -5.22 -4.36 -28.27
C SER A 475 -4.36 -3.21 -27.72
N ILE A 476 -4.59 -2.00 -28.23
CA ILE A 476 -3.99 -0.76 -27.71
C ILE A 476 -5.07 -0.03 -26.91
N GLN A 477 -4.79 0.24 -25.64
CA GLN A 477 -5.67 0.98 -24.75
C GLN A 477 -5.87 2.43 -25.22
N PRO A 478 -7.00 3.09 -24.86
CA PRO A 478 -7.22 4.49 -25.19
C PRO A 478 -6.07 5.38 -24.73
N CYS A 479 -5.55 6.20 -25.64
CA CYS A 479 -4.40 7.07 -25.37
C CYS A 479 -4.45 8.37 -26.17
N ILE A 480 -3.65 9.35 -25.75
CA ILE A 480 -3.52 10.64 -26.43
C ILE A 480 -2.35 10.54 -27.40
N LEU A 481 -2.57 10.94 -28.65
CA LEU A 481 -1.50 11.06 -29.65
C LEU A 481 -1.22 12.54 -29.95
N VAL A 482 0.06 12.91 -30.04
CA VAL A 482 0.51 14.29 -30.27
C VAL A 482 1.51 14.32 -31.41
N VAL A 483 1.24 15.18 -32.40
CA VAL A 483 2.21 15.54 -33.43
C VAL A 483 2.89 16.85 -33.03
N GLY A 484 4.22 16.90 -33.05
CA GLY A 484 5.04 18.02 -32.58
C GLY A 484 5.91 17.61 -31.40
N SER A 485 5.91 18.41 -30.33
CA SER A 485 6.61 18.11 -29.07
C SER A 485 5.73 18.42 -27.86
N LEU A 486 6.16 18.01 -26.66
CA LEU A 486 5.42 18.26 -25.40
C LEU A 486 5.17 19.76 -25.16
N LEU A 487 6.18 20.59 -25.42
CA LEU A 487 6.12 22.05 -25.26
C LEU A 487 5.43 22.73 -26.46
N TYR A 488 5.55 22.15 -27.66
CA TYR A 488 5.01 22.72 -28.90
C TYR A 488 4.16 21.70 -29.68
N PRO A 489 2.98 21.30 -29.14
CA PRO A 489 2.07 20.39 -29.83
C PRO A 489 1.40 21.09 -31.02
N LYS A 490 1.50 20.48 -32.21
CA LYS A 490 0.91 20.96 -33.47
C LYS A 490 -0.47 20.34 -33.73
N GLN A 491 -0.67 19.09 -33.31
CA GLN A 491 -1.95 18.40 -33.42
C GLN A 491 -2.12 17.47 -32.21
N VAL A 492 -3.35 17.40 -31.70
CA VAL A 492 -3.74 16.52 -30.60
C VAL A 492 -4.86 15.62 -31.09
N LEU A 493 -4.73 14.33 -30.81
CA LEU A 493 -5.66 13.27 -31.19
C LEU A 493 -5.94 12.39 -29.97
N VAL A 494 -7.13 11.80 -29.90
CA VAL A 494 -7.40 10.65 -29.02
C VAL A 494 -7.53 9.42 -29.90
N TYR A 495 -6.80 8.36 -29.57
CA TYR A 495 -6.89 7.06 -30.22
C TYR A 495 -7.73 6.11 -29.38
N PHE A 496 -8.62 5.36 -30.04
CA PHE A 496 -9.34 4.23 -29.46
C PHE A 496 -9.80 3.27 -30.56
N ASP A 497 -9.32 2.01 -30.50
CA ASP A 497 -9.71 0.89 -31.37
C ASP A 497 -9.82 1.29 -32.86
N ASP A 498 -8.67 1.70 -33.42
CA ASP A 498 -8.47 2.26 -34.77
C ASP A 498 -9.14 3.60 -35.10
N VAL A 499 -10.01 4.14 -34.24
CA VAL A 499 -10.57 5.49 -34.39
C VAL A 499 -9.61 6.55 -33.85
N LYS A 500 -9.49 7.68 -34.55
CA LYS A 500 -8.67 8.85 -34.17
C LYS A 500 -9.51 10.13 -34.15
N TYR A 501 -9.81 10.67 -32.98
CA TYR A 501 -10.55 11.94 -32.82
C TYR A 501 -9.60 13.13 -32.76
N LYS A 502 -9.64 14.04 -33.74
CA LYS A 502 -8.80 15.26 -33.77
C LYS A 502 -9.44 16.37 -32.94
N LEU A 503 -8.80 16.78 -31.85
CA LEU A 503 -9.34 17.78 -30.92
C LEU A 503 -8.48 19.04 -30.85
N ILE A 504 -9.09 20.15 -30.45
CA ILE A 504 -8.45 21.48 -30.44
C ILE A 504 -7.55 21.66 -29.21
N THR A 505 -7.96 21.17 -28.04
CA THR A 505 -7.22 21.34 -26.80
C THR A 505 -6.81 20.02 -26.15
N VAL A 506 -5.67 20.04 -25.46
CA VAL A 506 -5.13 18.86 -24.76
C VAL A 506 -6.05 18.45 -23.61
N LEU A 507 -6.60 19.40 -22.86
CA LEU A 507 -7.57 19.09 -21.81
C LEU A 507 -8.84 18.46 -22.39
N LYS A 508 -9.26 18.82 -23.61
CA LYS A 508 -10.37 18.13 -24.27
C LYS A 508 -10.01 16.71 -24.73
N ALA A 509 -8.75 16.46 -25.10
CA ALA A 509 -8.25 15.12 -25.40
C ALA A 509 -8.19 14.23 -24.15
N ILE A 510 -7.74 14.76 -23.01
CA ILE A 510 -7.87 14.06 -21.72
C ILE A 510 -9.33 13.76 -21.41
N ASP A 511 -10.23 14.73 -21.60
CA ASP A 511 -11.66 14.57 -21.33
C ASP A 511 -12.31 13.47 -22.17
N VAL A 512 -12.10 13.47 -23.49
CA VAL A 512 -12.60 12.41 -24.36
C VAL A 512 -11.96 11.05 -24.05
N CYS A 513 -10.65 11.00 -23.83
CA CYS A 513 -9.94 9.75 -23.51
C CYS A 513 -10.40 9.14 -22.19
N PHE A 514 -10.60 9.97 -21.17
CA PHE A 514 -11.14 9.57 -19.87
C PHE A 514 -12.58 9.03 -19.99
N LYS A 515 -13.44 9.74 -20.76
CA LYS A 515 -14.82 9.33 -21.01
C LYS A 515 -14.92 8.00 -21.76
N ILE A 516 -13.98 7.71 -22.67
CA ILE A 516 -13.87 6.40 -23.34
C ILE A 516 -13.70 5.27 -22.32
N PHE A 517 -12.78 5.39 -21.36
CA PHE A 517 -12.59 4.35 -20.32
C PHE A 517 -13.89 4.05 -19.57
N HIS A 518 -14.66 5.08 -19.21
CA HIS A 518 -15.91 4.92 -18.49
C HIS A 518 -17.06 4.39 -19.35
N VAL A 519 -17.31 4.96 -20.53
CA VAL A 519 -18.45 4.58 -21.39
C VAL A 519 -18.29 3.15 -21.91
N PHE A 520 -17.06 2.75 -22.28
CA PHE A 520 -16.77 1.41 -22.81
C PHE A 520 -16.31 0.43 -21.71
N ASN A 521 -16.42 0.81 -20.42
CA ASN A 521 -16.12 -0.03 -19.25
C ASN A 521 -14.72 -0.71 -19.30
N LEU A 522 -13.69 0.07 -19.65
CA LEU A 522 -12.31 -0.40 -19.83
C LEU A 522 -11.48 -0.21 -18.55
N GLU A 523 -10.61 -1.18 -18.20
CA GLU A 523 -9.63 -0.96 -17.13
C GLU A 523 -8.53 0.04 -17.55
N TYR A 524 -8.16 0.96 -16.67
CA TYR A 524 -6.99 1.81 -16.90
C TYR A 524 -5.69 0.99 -17.04
N PRO A 525 -4.77 1.37 -17.94
CA PRO A 525 -3.50 0.66 -18.13
C PRO A 525 -2.67 0.62 -16.83
N LEU A 526 -2.05 -0.53 -16.54
CA LEU A 526 -1.33 -0.77 -15.27
C LEU A 526 -0.11 0.16 -15.07
N GLU A 527 0.40 0.70 -16.17
CA GLU A 527 1.49 1.64 -16.30
C GLU A 527 1.12 3.03 -15.78
N CYS A 528 -0.08 3.53 -16.10
CA CYS A 528 -0.54 4.89 -15.80
C CYS A 528 -1.82 4.96 -14.95
N ARG A 529 -2.32 3.82 -14.44
CA ARG A 529 -3.51 3.69 -13.59
C ARG A 529 -3.61 4.74 -12.49
N ASP A 530 -2.52 5.01 -11.78
CA ASP A 530 -2.55 5.92 -10.64
C ASP A 530 -2.66 7.40 -11.09
N VAL A 531 -2.24 7.74 -12.32
CA VAL A 531 -2.50 9.04 -12.96
C VAL A 531 -3.97 9.15 -13.36
N TRP A 532 -4.53 8.13 -14.02
CA TRP A 532 -5.96 8.11 -14.35
C TRP A 532 -6.86 8.15 -13.10
N LEU A 533 -6.52 7.41 -12.05
CA LEU A 533 -7.23 7.45 -10.76
C LEU A 533 -7.15 8.82 -10.09
N PHE A 534 -6.00 9.51 -10.18
CA PHE A 534 -5.88 10.89 -9.73
C PHE A 534 -6.80 11.82 -10.50
N LEU A 535 -6.85 11.72 -11.84
CA LEU A 535 -7.80 12.49 -12.65
C LEU A 535 -9.25 12.19 -12.24
N GLN A 536 -9.62 10.91 -12.15
CA GLN A 536 -10.96 10.43 -11.79
C GLN A 536 -11.45 11.01 -10.45
N VAL A 537 -10.66 10.81 -9.39
CA VAL A 537 -11.07 11.18 -8.03
C VAL A 537 -10.94 12.69 -7.80
N TYR A 538 -9.89 13.32 -8.31
CA TYR A 538 -9.65 14.75 -8.05
C TYR A 538 -10.39 15.68 -8.99
N PHE A 539 -10.27 15.49 -10.31
CA PHE A 539 -10.84 16.44 -11.28
C PHE A 539 -12.27 16.10 -11.67
N TYR A 540 -12.61 14.81 -11.79
CA TYR A 540 -13.98 14.37 -12.14
C TYR A 540 -14.88 14.17 -10.91
N GLU A 541 -14.31 14.08 -9.70
CA GLU A 541 -15.04 13.79 -8.45
C GLU A 541 -15.80 12.45 -8.51
N ILE A 542 -15.29 11.49 -9.30
CA ILE A 542 -15.86 10.15 -9.50
C ILE A 542 -15.13 9.13 -8.62
N CYS A 543 -15.90 8.39 -7.82
CA CYS A 543 -15.44 7.24 -7.07
C CYS A 543 -16.28 6.01 -7.47
N THR A 544 -15.63 4.88 -7.72
CA THR A 544 -16.29 3.61 -8.07
C THR A 544 -15.97 2.51 -7.05
N LYS A 545 -16.82 1.49 -6.96
CA LYS A 545 -16.57 0.28 -6.14
C LYS A 545 -15.38 -0.57 -6.62
N TYR A 546 -14.82 -0.25 -7.78
CA TYR A 546 -13.71 -0.96 -8.42
C TYR A 546 -12.36 -0.23 -8.25
N ASP A 547 -12.37 1.00 -7.71
CA ASP A 547 -11.18 1.84 -7.56
C ASP A 547 -10.12 1.17 -6.66
N LYS A 548 -8.91 0.97 -7.21
CA LYS A 548 -7.78 0.36 -6.48
C LYS A 548 -7.08 1.44 -5.65
N SER A 549 -7.48 1.62 -4.39
CA SER A 549 -6.98 2.69 -3.50
C SER A 549 -5.45 2.88 -3.52
N CYS A 550 -5.02 4.12 -3.79
CA CYS A 550 -3.61 4.56 -3.76
C CYS A 550 -3.44 5.71 -2.75
N SER A 551 -2.53 5.54 -1.78
CA SER A 551 -2.29 6.53 -0.71
C SER A 551 -1.65 7.82 -1.23
N LEU A 552 -0.79 7.73 -2.26
CA LEU A 552 -0.16 8.91 -2.87
C LEU A 552 -1.19 9.77 -3.60
N VAL A 553 -2.14 9.17 -4.32
CA VAL A 553 -3.25 9.91 -4.96
C VAL A 553 -4.02 10.72 -3.92
N LYS A 554 -4.49 10.08 -2.84
CA LYS A 554 -5.21 10.77 -1.75
C LYS A 554 -4.38 11.88 -1.11
N GLN A 555 -3.07 11.67 -0.97
CA GLN A 555 -2.14 12.69 -0.47
C GLN A 555 -2.05 13.91 -1.38
N ILE A 556 -1.87 13.72 -2.69
CA ILE A 556 -1.79 14.83 -3.65
C ILE A 556 -3.13 15.58 -3.76
N CYS A 557 -4.27 14.88 -3.71
CA CYS A 557 -5.59 15.52 -3.64
C CYS A 557 -5.68 16.49 -2.44
N SER A 558 -5.28 16.03 -1.26
CA SER A 558 -5.29 16.85 -0.04
C SER A 558 -4.30 18.01 -0.09
N GLU A 559 -3.13 17.84 -0.72
CA GLU A 559 -2.12 18.90 -0.89
C GLU A 559 -2.55 19.95 -1.94
N LEU A 560 -3.40 19.58 -2.90
CA LEU A 560 -4.01 20.52 -3.85
C LEU A 560 -5.19 21.30 -3.24
N ASP A 561 -5.84 20.79 -2.19
CA ASP A 561 -6.97 21.44 -1.52
C ASP A 561 -6.58 22.21 -0.24
N SER A 562 -5.40 21.99 0.33
CA SER A 562 -4.82 22.89 1.32
C SER A 562 -4.56 24.27 0.71
N LYS A 563 -5.11 25.31 1.35
CA LYS A 563 -4.90 26.74 1.02
C LYS A 563 -3.57 27.25 1.56
#